data_AF-A0A8H7CM12-F1
#
_entry.id   AF-A0A8H7CM12-F1
#
_cell.length_a   1.000
_cell.length_b   1.000
_cell.length_c   1.000
_cell.angle_alpha   90.00
_cell.angle_beta   90.00
_cell.angle_gamma   90.00
#
_symmetry.space_group_name_H-M   'P 1'
#
loop_
_entity.id
_entity.type
_entity.pdbx_description
1 polymer ?
#
loop_
_entity_poly.entity_id
_entity_poly.type
_entity_poly.pdbx_seq_one_letter_code
_entity_poly.pdbx_strand_id
1 'polypeptide(L)'
;MPSSQSRNLRLTVLATILGLTHAQKYSLQQDLSGNNFFSGFKYNESATDPNNFGNVHFLSQSAANDAKLTYVDSNGRAIIKVDNTTNGAGDPNFGRNTVYLESNQLMDIGSLLIFDANHIPFGCSVWPSLFTQGQSWPAQGEIDIIENVNLETDNRFSLHVGDDNCVQPTSVAGNQTGTISTAQGSISNCTVTPATGQNTIGCVTTETKPNSFGSGFAGQGGGVFAMSWDTSGIAFWYFPRASVPSNIGGTDAPEPSTWGKASAWYPASSCDPTRAFGSQIITLYIDICGAFAGVDSLFTPKCGSVAPNCSAAVPDPANYNDAYWEINYLRVYTTGSVSSNGSTSSNNANNGSATASAGDSKATGKGAAAPSFRAAGIRELLLVPASLLLLGLLSL
;
A
#
# COMPACT_ATOMS: atom_id res chain seq x y z
N MET A 1 -36.60 79.06 -19.92
CA MET A 1 -35.91 78.33 -18.82
C MET A 1 -36.01 76.84 -19.10
N PRO A 2 -34.93 76.15 -19.49
CA PRO A 2 -34.87 74.69 -19.44
C PRO A 2 -33.99 74.22 -18.27
N SER A 3 -34.46 73.17 -17.60
CA SER A 3 -33.85 72.54 -16.43
C SER A 3 -32.72 71.59 -16.80
N SER A 4 -31.57 71.76 -16.16
CA SER A 4 -30.40 70.89 -16.24
C SER A 4 -30.58 69.69 -15.30
N GLN A 5 -30.76 68.48 -15.85
CA GLN A 5 -30.63 67.23 -15.09
C GLN A 5 -29.18 66.75 -15.11
N SER A 6 -28.53 66.75 -13.94
CA SER A 6 -27.22 66.16 -13.69
C SER A 6 -27.33 64.63 -13.58
N ARG A 7 -26.74 63.90 -14.53
CA ARG A 7 -26.58 62.43 -14.46
C ARG A 7 -25.38 62.09 -13.56
N ASN A 8 -25.65 61.56 -12.37
CA ASN A 8 -24.64 60.98 -11.49
C ASN A 8 -24.20 59.62 -12.06
N LEU A 9 -22.96 59.53 -12.52
CA LEU A 9 -22.32 58.28 -12.95
C LEU A 9 -21.84 57.53 -11.70
N ARG A 10 -22.54 56.45 -11.32
CA ARG A 10 -22.09 55.56 -10.24
C ARG A 10 -21.02 54.61 -10.78
N LEU A 11 -19.79 54.80 -10.32
CA LEU A 11 -18.67 53.91 -10.60
C LEU A 11 -18.74 52.74 -9.61
N THR A 12 -19.19 51.57 -10.08
CA THR A 12 -19.19 50.34 -9.29
C THR A 12 -17.79 49.75 -9.33
N VAL A 13 -17.04 49.85 -8.24
CA VAL A 13 -15.73 49.20 -8.08
C VAL A 13 -15.96 47.72 -7.80
N LEU A 14 -15.66 46.86 -8.76
CA LEU A 14 -15.64 45.41 -8.59
C LEU A 14 -14.32 45.04 -7.89
N ALA A 15 -14.36 44.79 -6.58
CA ALA A 15 -13.21 44.30 -5.84
C ALA A 15 -12.99 42.82 -6.19
N THR A 16 -11.97 42.54 -7.01
CA THR A 16 -11.46 41.18 -7.23
C THR A 16 -10.74 40.72 -5.97
N ILE A 17 -11.39 39.85 -5.19
CA ILE A 17 -10.72 39.10 -4.12
C ILE A 17 -9.83 38.07 -4.83
N LEU A 18 -8.55 38.41 -5.02
CA LEU A 18 -7.52 37.42 -5.31
C LEU A 18 -7.35 36.57 -4.04
N GLY A 19 -8.06 35.44 -4.00
CA GLY A 19 -7.80 34.42 -3.00
C GLY A 19 -6.37 33.92 -3.19
N LEU A 20 -5.50 34.17 -2.20
CA LEU A 20 -4.20 33.53 -2.13
C LEU A 20 -4.43 32.03 -1.90
N THR A 21 -4.49 31.26 -2.99
CA THR A 21 -4.42 29.80 -2.93
C THR A 21 -3.04 29.46 -2.40
N HIS A 22 -2.94 29.12 -1.12
CA HIS A 22 -1.71 28.60 -0.54
C HIS A 22 -1.52 27.19 -1.07
N ALA A 23 -0.58 27.04 -2.01
CA ALA A 23 -0.03 25.75 -2.39
C ALA A 23 0.42 25.00 -1.12
N GLN A 24 -0.09 23.80 -0.90
CA GLN A 24 0.34 22.95 0.21
C GLN A 24 1.78 22.54 -0.03
N LYS A 25 2.71 23.07 0.77
CA LYS A 25 4.13 22.80 0.58
C LYS A 25 4.51 21.48 1.25
N TYR A 26 4.74 20.46 0.43
CA TYR A 26 5.26 19.18 0.87
C TYR A 26 6.77 19.23 1.14
N SER A 27 7.20 18.61 2.24
CA SER A 27 8.62 18.40 2.58
C SER A 27 8.93 16.91 2.59
N LEU A 28 10.06 16.52 2.00
CA LEU A 28 10.48 15.12 1.97
C LEU A 28 10.71 14.59 3.39
N GLN A 29 10.04 13.50 3.74
CA GLN A 29 10.16 12.80 5.02
C GLN A 29 10.98 11.52 4.87
N GLN A 30 10.71 10.74 3.82
CA GLN A 30 11.37 9.47 3.53
C GLN A 30 11.78 9.40 2.06
N ASP A 31 13.03 9.00 1.80
CA ASP A 31 13.53 8.68 0.45
C ASP A 31 14.10 7.27 0.44
N LEU A 32 13.29 6.32 -0.03
CA LEU A 32 13.65 4.92 -0.16
C LEU A 32 13.99 4.68 -1.63
N SER A 33 15.29 4.78 -1.95
CA SER A 33 15.80 4.62 -3.31
C SER A 33 17.22 4.03 -3.29
N GLY A 34 17.61 3.33 -4.36
CA GLY A 34 18.93 2.69 -4.45
C GLY A 34 19.30 1.87 -3.23
N ASN A 35 20.55 2.01 -2.78
CA ASN A 35 21.07 1.27 -1.62
C ASN A 35 20.34 1.59 -0.30
N ASN A 36 19.62 2.71 -0.23
CA ASN A 36 18.85 3.07 0.96
C ASN A 36 17.49 2.37 1.01
N PHE A 37 17.00 1.82 -0.10
CA PHE A 37 15.65 1.27 -0.21
C PHE A 37 15.34 0.25 0.90
N PHE A 38 16.11 -0.84 0.97
CA PHE A 38 15.86 -1.92 1.92
C PHE A 38 16.16 -1.54 3.37
N SER A 39 16.95 -0.49 3.63
CA SER A 39 17.18 0.00 5.00
C SER A 39 15.95 0.67 5.62
N GLY A 40 14.99 1.06 4.78
CA GLY A 40 13.70 1.62 5.20
C GLY A 40 12.69 0.58 5.70
N PHE A 41 12.98 -0.72 5.56
CA PHE A 41 12.03 -1.78 5.83
C PHE A 41 12.59 -2.84 6.79
N LYS A 42 11.67 -3.48 7.53
CA LYS A 42 11.89 -4.76 8.20
C LYS A 42 11.22 -5.88 7.40
N TYR A 43 11.76 -7.09 7.52
CA TYR A 43 11.26 -8.29 6.85
C TYR A 43 10.38 -9.05 7.83
N ASN A 44 9.08 -9.16 7.56
CA ASN A 44 8.14 -9.89 8.40
C ASN A 44 8.08 -11.36 7.97
N GLU A 45 9.08 -12.14 8.35
CA GLU A 45 9.15 -13.60 8.08
C GLU A 45 8.06 -14.40 8.81
N SER A 46 7.49 -13.83 9.86
CA SER A 46 6.37 -14.41 10.61
C SER A 46 5.01 -14.04 10.04
N ALA A 47 4.96 -13.22 8.99
CA ALA A 47 3.72 -12.88 8.33
C ALA A 47 3.03 -14.18 7.91
N THR A 48 1.81 -14.34 8.38
CA THR A 48 0.88 -15.38 7.93
C THR A 48 -0.27 -14.63 7.29
N ASP A 49 -0.71 -15.01 6.10
CA ASP A 49 -2.04 -14.59 5.62
C ASP A 49 -3.06 -15.24 6.57
N PRO A 50 -3.68 -14.50 7.51
CA PRO A 50 -4.46 -15.09 8.59
C PRO A 50 -5.79 -15.65 8.10
N ASN A 51 -6.19 -15.33 6.86
CA ASN A 51 -7.54 -15.60 6.36
C ASN A 51 -7.60 -16.53 5.14
N ASN A 52 -6.49 -16.85 4.45
CA ASN A 52 -6.48 -17.91 3.44
C ASN A 52 -5.05 -18.29 2.95
N PHE A 53 -4.58 -19.51 3.21
CA PHE A 53 -3.85 -20.41 2.28
C PHE A 53 -2.87 -19.84 1.21
N GLY A 54 -2.14 -18.74 1.46
CA GLY A 54 -1.06 -18.32 0.58
C GLY A 54 -0.06 -19.48 0.40
N ASN A 55 0.18 -19.90 -0.84
CA ASN A 55 1.19 -20.91 -1.17
C ASN A 55 2.58 -20.24 -1.20
N VAL A 56 2.94 -19.62 -0.08
CA VAL A 56 4.07 -18.68 0.03
C VAL A 56 4.85 -18.90 1.33
N HIS A 57 6.13 -18.56 1.30
CA HIS A 57 7.03 -18.52 2.44
C HIS A 57 7.76 -17.17 2.45
N PHE A 58 7.52 -16.37 3.49
CA PHE A 58 8.23 -15.10 3.65
C PHE A 58 9.57 -15.33 4.34
N LEU A 59 10.65 -14.92 3.67
CA LEU A 59 12.00 -15.14 4.16
C LEU A 59 12.49 -13.99 5.05
N SER A 60 13.41 -14.34 5.95
CA SER A 60 14.26 -13.38 6.64
C SER A 60 15.08 -12.55 5.64
N GLN A 61 15.54 -11.38 6.04
CA GLN A 61 16.41 -10.55 5.19
C GLN A 61 17.68 -11.30 4.74
N SER A 62 18.31 -12.06 5.63
CA SER A 62 19.51 -12.84 5.29
C SER A 62 19.20 -13.91 4.25
N ALA A 63 18.13 -14.68 4.45
CA ALA A 63 17.75 -15.76 3.53
C ALA A 63 17.29 -15.21 2.17
N ALA A 64 16.57 -14.08 2.16
CA ALA A 64 16.17 -13.40 0.93
C ALA A 64 17.38 -12.89 0.13
N ASN A 65 18.39 -12.32 0.79
CA ASN A 65 19.63 -11.90 0.14
C ASN A 65 20.42 -13.09 -0.42
N ASP A 66 20.55 -14.18 0.35
CA ASP A 66 21.25 -15.39 -0.08
C ASP A 66 20.57 -16.05 -1.29
N ALA A 67 19.22 -16.06 -1.30
CA ALA A 67 18.41 -16.51 -2.42
C ALA A 67 18.28 -15.48 -3.56
N LYS A 68 18.89 -14.29 -3.40
CA LYS A 68 18.83 -13.15 -4.33
C LYS A 68 17.40 -12.70 -4.64
N LEU A 69 16.48 -12.81 -3.70
CA LEU A 69 15.09 -12.35 -3.82
C LEU A 69 14.95 -10.84 -3.59
N THR A 70 15.92 -10.23 -2.89
CA THR A 70 16.01 -8.80 -2.67
C THR A 70 17.41 -8.28 -2.96
N TYR A 71 17.54 -7.26 -3.81
CA TYR A 71 18.81 -6.61 -4.10
C TYR A 71 18.59 -5.27 -4.81
N VAL A 72 19.64 -4.45 -4.88
CA VAL A 72 19.68 -3.27 -5.74
C VAL A 72 20.46 -3.62 -7.00
N ASP A 73 19.87 -3.39 -8.16
CA ASP A 73 20.51 -3.71 -9.43
C ASP A 73 21.58 -2.67 -9.82
N SER A 74 22.27 -2.90 -10.94
CA SER A 74 23.34 -2.01 -11.42
C SER A 74 22.86 -0.61 -11.83
N ASN A 75 21.55 -0.42 -12.04
CA ASN A 75 20.94 0.86 -12.35
C ASN A 75 20.44 1.58 -11.08
N GLY A 76 20.66 1.00 -9.90
CA GLY A 76 20.20 1.58 -8.63
C GLY A 76 18.73 1.33 -8.34
N ARG A 77 18.09 0.35 -9.00
CA ARG A 77 16.68 0.02 -8.78
C ARG A 77 16.57 -1.10 -7.74
N ALA A 78 15.64 -0.98 -6.81
CA ALA A 78 15.37 -2.02 -5.85
C ALA A 78 14.53 -3.14 -6.50
N ILE A 79 15.01 -4.37 -6.40
CA ILE A 79 14.37 -5.58 -6.90
C ILE A 79 13.82 -6.40 -5.73
N ILE A 80 12.55 -6.75 -5.78
CA ILE A 80 11.89 -7.68 -4.86
C ILE A 80 11.21 -8.74 -5.71
N LYS A 81 11.55 -10.02 -5.56
CA LYS A 81 11.00 -11.08 -6.42
C LYS A 81 10.58 -12.34 -5.67
N VAL A 82 9.70 -13.09 -6.31
CA VAL A 82 9.39 -14.47 -5.94
C VAL A 82 10.50 -15.40 -6.45
N ASP A 83 10.79 -16.48 -5.72
CA ASP A 83 11.63 -17.57 -6.22
C ASP A 83 11.06 -18.10 -7.54
N ASN A 84 11.84 -17.97 -8.60
CA ASN A 84 11.53 -18.41 -9.95
C ASN A 84 12.48 -19.51 -10.46
N THR A 85 13.06 -20.29 -9.55
CA THR A 85 14.09 -21.30 -9.85
C THR A 85 13.81 -22.68 -9.26
N THR A 86 13.22 -22.74 -8.07
CA THR A 86 12.92 -24.02 -7.41
C THR A 86 11.72 -24.71 -8.05
N ASN A 87 11.89 -25.99 -8.45
CA ASN A 87 10.80 -26.82 -8.93
C ASN A 87 10.15 -27.57 -7.77
N GLY A 88 8.88 -27.25 -7.50
CA GLY A 88 8.07 -27.85 -6.43
C GLY A 88 7.29 -29.09 -6.83
N ALA A 89 7.49 -29.63 -8.04
CA ALA A 89 6.67 -30.72 -8.57
C ALA A 89 6.74 -31.97 -7.68
N GLY A 90 5.57 -32.49 -7.31
CA GLY A 90 5.44 -33.67 -6.46
C GLY A 90 5.36 -33.37 -4.96
N ASP A 91 5.53 -32.12 -4.53
CA ASP A 91 5.28 -31.70 -3.15
C ASP A 91 3.90 -31.01 -3.03
N PRO A 92 2.90 -31.65 -2.42
CA PRO A 92 1.57 -31.08 -2.28
C PRO A 92 1.49 -29.89 -1.31
N ASN A 93 2.54 -29.65 -0.51
CA ASN A 93 2.61 -28.54 0.44
C ASN A 93 3.59 -27.46 0.00
N PHE A 94 4.06 -27.51 -1.25
CA PHE A 94 5.02 -26.54 -1.76
C PHE A 94 4.48 -25.11 -1.71
N GLY A 95 5.32 -24.20 -1.21
CA GLY A 95 5.09 -22.77 -1.23
C GLY A 95 6.32 -22.03 -1.75
N ARG A 96 6.11 -20.84 -2.31
CA ARG A 96 7.21 -20.06 -2.91
C ARG A 96 7.81 -19.07 -1.95
N ASN A 97 9.14 -19.03 -1.98
CA ASN A 97 9.87 -18.04 -1.23
C ASN A 97 9.70 -16.64 -1.85
N THR A 98 9.45 -15.65 -1.00
CA THR A 98 9.43 -14.22 -1.32
C THR A 98 9.63 -13.44 -0.01
N VAL A 99 9.30 -12.16 0.02
CA VAL A 99 9.46 -11.30 1.21
C VAL A 99 8.20 -10.49 1.47
N TYR A 100 8.01 -10.14 2.74
CA TYR A 100 6.99 -9.22 3.23
C TYR A 100 7.72 -8.06 3.91
N LEU A 101 7.69 -6.88 3.30
CA LEU A 101 8.42 -5.71 3.78
C LEU A 101 7.47 -4.73 4.46
N GLU A 102 7.79 -4.32 5.68
CA GLU A 102 7.05 -3.31 6.43
C GLU A 102 7.96 -2.12 6.72
N SER A 103 7.48 -0.89 6.51
CA SER A 103 8.29 0.29 6.74
C SER A 103 8.70 0.44 8.21
N ASN A 104 9.94 0.89 8.43
CA ASN A 104 10.45 1.19 9.77
C ASN A 104 9.83 2.48 10.32
N GLN A 105 9.48 3.42 9.45
CA GLN A 105 8.79 4.66 9.80
C GLN A 105 7.32 4.58 9.45
N LEU A 106 6.50 5.20 10.29
CA LEU A 106 5.07 5.34 10.04
C LEU A 106 4.80 6.55 9.14
N MET A 107 3.76 6.43 8.33
CA MET A 107 3.17 7.51 7.59
C MET A 107 1.96 8.04 8.37
N ASP A 108 1.85 9.35 8.53
CA ASP A 108 0.74 10.00 9.24
C ASP A 108 -0.15 10.79 8.28
N ILE A 109 -1.35 11.19 8.74
CA ILE A 109 -2.21 12.09 7.98
C ILE A 109 -1.48 13.40 7.63
N GLY A 110 -1.73 13.93 6.44
CA GLY A 110 -1.00 15.04 5.85
C GLY A 110 0.21 14.59 5.01
N SER A 111 0.23 13.31 4.62
CA SER A 111 1.29 12.71 3.81
C SER A 111 0.92 12.59 2.34
N LEU A 112 1.96 12.64 1.50
CA LEU A 112 1.93 12.29 0.09
C LEU A 112 2.97 11.21 -0.16
N LEU A 113 2.51 10.04 -0.61
CA LEU A 113 3.36 8.94 -1.03
C LEU A 113 3.49 8.98 -2.55
N ILE A 114 4.72 8.84 -3.06
CA ILE A 114 5.03 8.67 -4.47
C ILE A 114 5.83 7.38 -4.65
N PHE A 115 5.34 6.50 -5.51
CA PHE A 115 5.95 5.22 -5.85
C PHE A 115 6.24 5.18 -7.35
N ASP A 116 7.52 5.12 -7.71
CA ASP A 116 7.98 5.06 -9.09
C ASP A 116 8.60 3.70 -9.37
N ALA A 117 8.01 2.96 -10.31
CA ALA A 117 8.44 1.62 -10.67
C ALA A 117 8.47 1.41 -12.18
N ASN A 118 9.39 0.57 -12.63
CA ASN A 118 9.49 0.08 -14.00
C ASN A 118 8.70 -1.23 -14.18
N HIS A 119 8.56 -2.01 -13.10
CA HIS A 119 7.89 -3.30 -13.11
C HIS A 119 7.09 -3.49 -11.82
N ILE A 120 5.87 -4.01 -11.96
CA ILE A 120 5.02 -4.50 -10.87
C ILE A 120 4.84 -6.00 -11.12
N PRO A 121 4.90 -6.87 -10.09
CA PRO A 121 4.78 -8.31 -10.27
C PRO A 121 3.47 -8.68 -10.96
N PHE A 122 3.49 -9.66 -11.83
CA PHE A 122 2.28 -10.29 -12.35
C PHE A 122 2.54 -11.73 -12.76
N GLY A 123 1.48 -12.50 -12.97
CA GLY A 123 1.58 -13.90 -13.34
C GLY A 123 0.44 -14.70 -12.72
N CYS A 124 0.15 -15.87 -13.29
CA CYS A 124 -0.84 -16.75 -12.71
C CYS A 124 -0.43 -17.15 -11.29
N SER A 125 -1.37 -17.06 -10.35
CA SER A 125 -1.21 -17.18 -8.88
C SER A 125 -0.59 -15.99 -8.15
N VAL A 126 -0.09 -14.97 -8.85
CA VAL A 126 0.65 -13.87 -8.23
C VAL A 126 -0.33 -12.81 -7.70
N TRP A 127 -0.13 -12.36 -6.45
CA TRP A 127 -0.87 -11.29 -5.79
C TRP A 127 0.11 -10.27 -5.19
N PRO A 128 0.59 -9.28 -5.96
CA PRO A 128 1.38 -8.20 -5.41
C PRO A 128 0.50 -7.19 -4.68
N SER A 129 1.07 -6.56 -3.65
CA SER A 129 0.45 -5.37 -3.09
C SER A 129 1.48 -4.34 -2.62
N LEU A 130 1.18 -3.08 -2.90
CA LEU A 130 1.66 -1.91 -2.18
C LEU A 130 0.46 -1.29 -1.47
N PHE A 131 0.45 -1.39 -0.15
CA PHE A 131 -0.62 -0.85 0.66
C PHE A 131 -0.07 -0.23 1.94
N THR A 132 -0.92 0.44 2.70
CA THR A 132 -0.58 0.93 4.03
C THR A 132 -1.65 0.51 5.02
N GLN A 133 -1.26 0.09 6.23
CA GLN A 133 -2.21 -0.35 7.26
C GLN A 133 -1.87 0.25 8.63
N GLY A 134 -2.91 0.51 9.43
CA GLY A 134 -2.74 0.87 10.82
C GLY A 134 -2.25 -0.31 11.68
N GLN A 135 -1.72 -0.03 12.87
CA GLN A 135 -1.23 -1.07 13.78
C GLN A 135 -2.34 -1.96 14.36
N SER A 136 -3.60 -1.52 14.28
CA SER A 136 -4.79 -2.25 14.73
C SER A 136 -5.83 -2.32 13.61
N TRP A 137 -5.66 -3.25 12.68
CA TRP A 137 -6.62 -3.47 11.60
C TRP A 137 -7.88 -4.21 12.08
N PRO A 138 -9.09 -3.86 11.58
CA PRO A 138 -9.38 -2.77 10.65
C PRO A 138 -9.65 -1.43 11.34
N ALA A 139 -9.60 -1.37 12.68
CA ALA A 139 -9.96 -0.17 13.46
C ALA A 139 -9.14 1.08 13.11
N GLN A 140 -7.92 0.90 12.60
CA GLN A 140 -7.03 1.98 12.14
C GLN A 140 -6.85 2.00 10.62
N GLY A 141 -7.71 1.29 9.89
CA GLY A 141 -7.81 1.32 8.45
C GLY A 141 -6.64 0.69 7.69
N GLU A 142 -6.88 0.51 6.40
CA GLU A 142 -5.94 0.07 5.38
C GLU A 142 -6.27 0.76 4.05
N ILE A 143 -5.21 1.07 3.30
CA ILE A 143 -5.22 1.88 2.07
C ILE A 143 -4.40 1.14 1.02
N ASP A 144 -5.06 0.57 0.01
CA ASP A 144 -4.40 -0.18 -1.06
C ASP A 144 -4.10 0.75 -2.24
N ILE A 145 -2.81 0.90 -2.55
CA ILE A 145 -2.33 1.80 -3.60
C ILE A 145 -2.12 1.04 -4.89
N ILE A 146 -1.56 -0.17 -4.81
CA ILE A 146 -1.40 -1.09 -5.93
C ILE A 146 -1.84 -2.45 -5.45
N GLU A 147 -2.93 -2.98 -6.00
CA GLU A 147 -3.36 -4.34 -5.72
C GLU A 147 -4.18 -4.89 -6.90
N ASN A 148 -3.77 -6.06 -7.37
CA ASN A 148 -4.62 -6.94 -8.17
C ASN A 148 -3.99 -8.35 -8.20
N VAL A 149 -4.57 -9.27 -8.98
CA VAL A 149 -4.16 -10.67 -8.98
C VAL A 149 -3.99 -11.25 -10.37
N ASN A 150 -3.25 -12.36 -10.45
CA ASN A 150 -3.16 -13.19 -11.64
C ASN A 150 -2.63 -12.39 -12.86
N LEU A 151 -3.34 -12.47 -14.00
CA LEU A 151 -3.05 -11.74 -15.23
C LEU A 151 -4.04 -10.58 -15.45
N GLU A 152 -4.49 -9.95 -14.37
CA GLU A 152 -5.25 -8.70 -14.50
C GLU A 152 -4.40 -7.57 -15.11
N THR A 153 -5.08 -6.60 -15.71
CA THR A 153 -4.43 -5.53 -16.51
C THR A 153 -4.61 -4.14 -15.92
N ASP A 154 -5.57 -3.98 -15.01
CA ASP A 154 -5.97 -2.70 -14.46
C ASP A 154 -5.81 -2.71 -12.95
N ASN A 155 -5.15 -1.69 -12.39
CA ASN A 155 -4.96 -1.59 -10.95
C ASN A 155 -6.29 -1.33 -10.22
N ARG A 156 -6.36 -1.73 -8.96
CA ARG A 156 -7.45 -1.37 -8.04
C ARG A 156 -6.89 -0.55 -6.89
N PHE A 157 -7.61 0.51 -6.54
CA PHE A 157 -7.44 1.26 -5.31
C PHE A 157 -8.56 0.87 -4.36
N SER A 158 -8.27 0.65 -3.09
CA SER A 158 -9.27 0.32 -2.08
C SER A 158 -8.99 0.91 -0.71
N LEU A 159 -10.06 1.09 0.05
CA LEU A 159 -10.00 1.37 1.49
C LEU A 159 -10.76 0.28 2.25
N HIS A 160 -10.16 -0.16 3.35
CA HIS A 160 -10.73 -1.10 4.30
C HIS A 160 -10.69 -0.45 5.69
N VAL A 161 -11.84 -0.22 6.32
CA VAL A 161 -11.88 0.47 7.62
C VAL A 161 -12.84 -0.20 8.59
N GLY A 162 -12.57 -0.05 9.88
CA GLY A 162 -13.50 -0.45 10.96
C GLY A 162 -14.52 0.62 11.32
N ASP A 163 -14.53 1.76 10.61
CA ASP A 163 -15.51 2.84 10.80
C ASP A 163 -16.76 2.61 9.94
N ASP A 164 -17.89 2.39 10.59
CA ASP A 164 -19.20 2.14 9.97
C ASP A 164 -19.73 3.28 9.08
N ASN A 165 -19.10 4.45 9.10
CA ASN A 165 -19.54 5.63 8.34
C ASN A 165 -18.59 6.02 7.20
N CYS A 166 -17.69 5.13 6.78
CA CYS A 166 -16.79 5.39 5.67
C CYS A 166 -17.33 4.80 4.36
N VAL A 167 -17.61 5.70 3.41
CA VAL A 167 -18.22 5.38 2.12
C VAL A 167 -17.57 6.22 1.01
N GLN A 168 -17.33 5.63 -0.16
CA GLN A 168 -17.04 6.32 -1.40
C GLN A 168 -18.33 6.56 -2.20
N PRO A 169 -18.98 7.73 -2.07
CA PRO A 169 -20.29 7.96 -2.66
C PRO A 169 -20.21 8.00 -4.18
N THR A 170 -21.18 7.40 -4.87
CA THR A 170 -21.21 7.38 -6.34
C THR A 170 -21.29 8.77 -6.98
N SER A 171 -21.72 9.79 -6.22
CA SER A 171 -21.70 11.19 -6.64
C SER A 171 -20.30 11.75 -6.92
N VAL A 172 -19.23 11.13 -6.40
CA VAL A 172 -17.84 11.55 -6.70
C VAL A 172 -17.30 10.98 -8.00
N ALA A 173 -18.06 10.18 -8.76
CA ALA A 173 -17.62 9.70 -10.08
C ALA A 173 -17.21 10.86 -11.01
N GLY A 174 -17.86 12.02 -10.86
CA GLY A 174 -17.50 13.26 -11.56
C GLY A 174 -16.16 13.88 -11.13
N ASN A 175 -15.57 13.46 -10.01
CA ASN A 175 -14.33 13.98 -9.40
C ASN A 175 -13.11 13.06 -9.55
N GLN A 176 -13.27 11.84 -10.08
CA GLN A 176 -12.17 10.93 -10.43
C GLN A 176 -12.21 10.41 -11.88
N THR A 177 -11.12 9.81 -12.38
CA THR A 177 -11.10 9.15 -13.71
C THR A 177 -11.42 7.65 -13.66
N GLY A 178 -11.13 7.00 -12.53
CA GLY A 178 -11.41 5.59 -12.30
C GLY A 178 -12.89 5.30 -12.13
N THR A 179 -13.26 4.03 -12.30
CA THR A 179 -14.63 3.55 -12.12
C THR A 179 -14.78 2.95 -10.73
N ILE A 180 -15.74 3.41 -9.95
CA ILE A 180 -16.09 2.79 -8.66
C ILE A 180 -16.56 1.36 -8.98
N SER A 181 -15.73 0.39 -8.59
CA SER A 181 -15.70 -0.95 -9.17
C SER A 181 -16.60 -1.93 -8.44
N THR A 182 -17.00 -2.93 -9.22
CA THR A 182 -18.06 -3.89 -8.92
C THR A 182 -17.71 -5.30 -9.40
N ALA A 183 -16.72 -5.97 -8.79
CA ALA A 183 -16.65 -7.45 -8.93
C ALA A 183 -17.79 -8.15 -8.14
N GLN A 184 -18.41 -7.45 -7.17
CA GLN A 184 -19.52 -7.91 -6.34
C GLN A 184 -20.66 -6.86 -6.22
N GLY A 185 -20.76 -5.90 -7.14
CA GLY A 185 -21.73 -4.78 -7.11
C GLY A 185 -21.10 -3.45 -6.70
N SER A 186 -21.86 -2.33 -6.72
CA SER A 186 -21.37 -0.98 -6.35
C SER A 186 -20.89 -0.93 -4.90
N ILE A 187 -19.62 -1.27 -4.65
CA ILE A 187 -19.06 -1.29 -3.30
C ILE A 187 -18.55 0.11 -2.94
N SER A 188 -19.51 0.97 -2.62
CA SER A 188 -19.20 2.27 -2.03
C SER A 188 -18.80 2.13 -0.56
N ASN A 189 -19.21 1.06 0.12
CA ASN A 189 -18.93 0.87 1.55
C ASN A 189 -17.48 0.43 1.79
N CYS A 190 -16.74 1.19 2.58
CA CYS A 190 -15.35 0.85 2.94
C CYS A 190 -15.27 0.06 4.24
N THR A 191 -16.38 -0.02 4.99
CA THR A 191 -16.45 -0.69 6.28
C THR A 191 -16.29 -2.19 6.10
N VAL A 192 -15.32 -2.78 6.79
CA VAL A 192 -15.08 -4.22 6.82
C VAL A 192 -15.32 -4.77 8.23
N THR A 193 -15.90 -5.96 8.32
CA THR A 193 -16.09 -6.64 9.61
C THR A 193 -15.54 -8.06 9.52
N PRO A 194 -14.24 -8.25 9.78
CA PRO A 194 -13.57 -9.54 9.58
C PRO A 194 -14.21 -10.68 10.36
N ALA A 195 -14.66 -10.40 11.59
CA ALA A 195 -15.33 -11.37 12.45
C ALA A 195 -16.62 -11.97 11.85
N THR A 196 -17.28 -11.26 10.93
CA THR A 196 -18.52 -11.71 10.27
C THR A 196 -18.31 -11.99 8.78
N GLY A 197 -17.11 -11.76 8.24
CA GLY A 197 -16.82 -11.82 6.81
C GLY A 197 -17.57 -10.76 6.00
N GLN A 198 -18.11 -9.71 6.64
CA GLN A 198 -18.84 -8.67 5.94
C GLN A 198 -17.87 -7.78 5.16
N ASN A 199 -18.17 -7.61 3.86
CA ASN A 199 -17.48 -6.69 2.97
C ASN A 199 -15.95 -6.82 3.00
N THR A 200 -15.42 -8.04 2.86
CA THR A 200 -13.97 -8.30 2.87
C THR A 200 -13.17 -7.58 1.78
N ILE A 201 -13.86 -6.91 0.84
CA ILE A 201 -13.28 -6.28 -0.35
C ILE A 201 -13.11 -4.76 -0.16
N GLY A 202 -13.71 -4.17 0.87
CA GLY A 202 -13.66 -2.72 1.09
C GLY A 202 -14.33 -1.95 -0.06
N CYS A 203 -14.07 -0.65 -0.15
CA CYS A 203 -14.61 0.20 -1.22
C CYS A 203 -13.58 0.41 -2.32
N VAL A 204 -13.93 0.06 -3.56
CA VAL A 204 -12.95 -0.13 -4.63
C VAL A 204 -13.16 0.88 -5.76
N THR A 205 -12.08 1.44 -6.27
CA THR A 205 -12.04 2.10 -7.58
C THR A 205 -11.06 1.39 -8.50
N THR A 206 -11.53 0.93 -9.66
CA THR A 206 -10.68 0.36 -10.72
C THR A 206 -10.16 1.50 -11.61
N GLU A 207 -8.85 1.49 -11.86
CA GLU A 207 -8.20 2.40 -12.80
C GLU A 207 -8.71 2.14 -14.23
N THR A 208 -8.90 3.21 -15.00
CA THR A 208 -9.36 3.15 -16.40
C THR A 208 -8.30 3.60 -17.39
N LYS A 209 -7.24 4.28 -16.92
CA LYS A 209 -6.05 4.54 -17.74
C LYS A 209 -5.39 3.20 -18.09
N PRO A 210 -5.03 2.98 -19.36
CA PRO A 210 -4.45 1.72 -19.80
C PRO A 210 -3.11 1.43 -19.12
N ASN A 211 -2.74 0.14 -19.09
CA ASN A 211 -1.44 -0.33 -18.63
C ASN A 211 -1.13 0.01 -17.17
N SER A 212 -2.15 0.11 -16.31
CA SER A 212 -1.96 0.41 -14.90
C SER A 212 -1.50 -0.80 -14.09
N PHE A 213 -1.54 -2.00 -14.65
CA PHE A 213 -1.05 -3.20 -14.00
C PHE A 213 -0.54 -4.22 -15.03
N GLY A 214 0.13 -5.27 -14.55
CA GLY A 214 0.49 -6.43 -15.35
C GLY A 214 1.51 -6.15 -16.45
N SER A 215 1.47 -6.99 -17.50
CA SER A 215 2.41 -6.93 -18.62
C SER A 215 2.34 -5.60 -19.39
N GLY A 216 1.18 -4.94 -19.41
CA GLY A 216 1.02 -3.60 -19.99
C GLY A 216 1.86 -2.56 -19.26
N PHE A 217 1.83 -2.55 -17.91
CA PHE A 217 2.65 -1.65 -17.09
C PHE A 217 4.15 -1.90 -17.35
N ALA A 218 4.58 -3.16 -17.29
CA ALA A 218 5.97 -3.53 -17.54
C ALA A 218 6.44 -3.16 -18.96
N GLY A 219 5.62 -3.46 -19.98
CA GLY A 219 5.94 -3.25 -21.38
C GLY A 219 6.12 -1.78 -21.80
N GLN A 220 5.59 -0.83 -21.02
CA GLN A 220 5.76 0.61 -21.26
C GLN A 220 6.87 1.26 -20.39
N GLY A 221 7.66 0.47 -19.66
CA GLY A 221 8.66 1.00 -18.71
C GLY A 221 8.05 1.51 -17.40
N GLY A 222 6.88 0.97 -17.04
CA GLY A 222 6.18 1.24 -15.80
C GLY A 222 5.48 2.59 -15.72
N GLY A 223 5.59 3.25 -14.57
CA GLY A 223 4.87 4.47 -14.27
C GLY A 223 5.01 4.89 -12.81
N VAL A 224 4.22 5.88 -12.43
CA VAL A 224 4.19 6.41 -11.06
C VAL A 224 2.79 6.26 -10.48
N PHE A 225 2.74 5.75 -9.26
CA PHE A 225 1.57 5.83 -8.39
C PHE A 225 1.80 6.91 -7.34
N ALA A 226 0.78 7.70 -7.05
CA ALA A 226 0.81 8.68 -5.97
C ALA A 226 -0.46 8.57 -5.13
N MET A 227 -0.31 8.78 -3.83
CA MET A 227 -1.41 8.79 -2.86
C MET A 227 -1.27 10.02 -1.95
N SER A 228 -2.24 10.93 -1.99
CA SER A 228 -2.36 11.98 -0.97
C SER A 228 -3.34 11.54 0.09
N TRP A 229 -2.97 11.67 1.36
CA TRP A 229 -3.83 11.39 2.50
C TRP A 229 -3.75 12.55 3.48
N ASP A 230 -4.83 13.32 3.55
CA ASP A 230 -4.93 14.49 4.41
C ASP A 230 -6.36 14.67 4.97
N THR A 231 -6.62 15.79 5.65
CA THR A 231 -7.93 16.06 6.28
C THR A 231 -9.07 16.27 5.28
N SER A 232 -8.78 16.45 3.99
CA SER A 232 -9.78 16.59 2.93
C SER A 232 -10.25 15.24 2.37
N GLY A 233 -9.46 14.18 2.55
CA GLY A 233 -9.75 12.85 2.03
C GLY A 233 -8.49 12.09 1.62
N ILE A 234 -8.70 11.03 0.83
CA ILE A 234 -7.64 10.23 0.20
C ILE A 234 -7.83 10.29 -1.32
N ALA A 235 -6.77 10.65 -2.04
CA ALA A 235 -6.76 10.67 -3.49
C ALA A 235 -5.59 9.85 -4.03
N PHE A 236 -5.83 9.17 -5.15
CA PHE A 236 -4.84 8.35 -5.84
C PHE A 236 -4.64 8.84 -7.25
N TRP A 237 -3.41 8.73 -7.76
CA TRP A 237 -3.10 8.94 -9.17
C TRP A 237 -2.25 7.80 -9.68
N TYR A 238 -2.52 7.40 -10.90
CA TYR A 238 -1.58 6.66 -11.74
C TYR A 238 -1.19 7.52 -12.94
N PHE A 239 0.11 7.60 -13.19
CA PHE A 239 0.73 8.23 -14.34
C PHE A 239 1.52 7.18 -15.13
N PRO A 240 1.08 6.83 -16.36
CA PRO A 240 1.91 6.05 -17.28
C PRO A 240 3.27 6.72 -17.47
N ARG A 241 4.35 5.95 -17.68
CA ARG A 241 5.73 6.48 -17.74
C ARG A 241 5.89 7.75 -18.59
N ALA A 242 5.27 7.80 -19.77
CA ALA A 242 5.37 8.92 -20.70
C ALA A 242 4.57 10.18 -20.27
N SER A 243 3.75 10.08 -19.23
CA SER A 243 2.86 11.13 -18.74
C SER A 243 3.11 11.50 -17.28
N VAL A 244 4.24 11.07 -16.71
CA VAL A 244 4.66 11.47 -15.36
C VAL A 244 4.87 13.00 -15.34
N PRO A 245 4.16 13.74 -14.47
CA PRO A 245 4.35 15.18 -14.31
C PRO A 245 5.80 15.56 -14.01
N SER A 246 6.27 16.68 -14.56
CA SER A 246 7.67 17.12 -14.40
C SER A 246 8.07 17.47 -12.96
N ASN A 247 7.09 17.72 -12.08
CA ASN A 247 7.31 17.94 -10.64
C ASN A 247 7.30 16.62 -9.83
N ILE A 248 7.35 15.47 -10.51
CA ILE A 248 7.56 14.14 -9.94
C ILE A 248 8.89 13.62 -10.48
N GLY A 249 9.76 13.11 -9.60
CA GLY A 249 11.08 12.56 -9.96
C GLY A 249 12.22 13.11 -9.10
N GLY A 250 12.07 14.33 -8.58
CA GLY A 250 12.99 14.96 -7.63
C GLY A 250 12.62 14.75 -6.16
N THR A 251 13.44 15.31 -5.27
CA THR A 251 13.17 15.39 -3.82
C THR A 251 12.42 16.66 -3.44
N ASP A 252 12.24 17.59 -4.38
CA ASP A 252 11.61 18.89 -4.14
C ASP A 252 10.09 18.80 -4.21
N ALA A 253 9.44 19.46 -3.24
CA ALA A 253 8.01 19.59 -2.99
C ALA A 253 7.10 19.33 -4.21
N PRO A 254 6.59 18.09 -4.41
CA PRO A 254 5.55 17.82 -5.40
C PRO A 254 4.31 18.68 -5.15
N GLU A 255 3.59 19.03 -6.22
CA GLU A 255 2.39 19.87 -6.17
C GLU A 255 1.20 19.16 -6.82
N PRO A 256 0.42 18.38 -6.03
CA PRO A 256 -0.71 17.59 -6.54
C PRO A 256 -1.80 18.41 -7.23
N SER A 257 -1.97 19.70 -6.91
CA SER A 257 -3.00 20.53 -7.54
C SER A 257 -2.80 20.71 -9.06
N THR A 258 -1.59 20.44 -9.56
CA THR A 258 -1.24 20.52 -10.99
C THR A 258 -1.44 19.21 -11.75
N TRP A 259 -1.70 18.09 -11.07
CA TRP A 259 -1.76 16.77 -11.69
C TRP A 259 -3.09 16.44 -12.37
N GLY A 260 -4.07 17.33 -12.23
CA GLY A 260 -5.42 17.13 -12.73
C GLY A 260 -6.21 16.13 -11.89
N LYS A 261 -7.20 15.52 -12.54
CA LYS A 261 -8.18 14.66 -11.88
C LYS A 261 -7.52 13.38 -11.34
N ALA A 262 -7.79 13.07 -10.08
CA ALA A 262 -7.33 11.84 -9.43
C ALA A 262 -7.92 10.60 -10.13
N SER A 263 -7.18 9.50 -10.09
CA SER A 263 -7.65 8.17 -10.50
C SER A 263 -8.75 7.66 -9.57
N ALA A 264 -8.60 7.86 -8.27
CA ALA A 264 -9.64 7.57 -7.27
C ALA A 264 -9.71 8.69 -6.23
N TRP A 265 -10.90 8.98 -5.72
CA TRP A 265 -11.15 10.01 -4.73
C TRP A 265 -12.14 9.53 -3.64
N TYR A 266 -11.71 9.64 -2.38
CA TYR A 266 -12.45 9.28 -1.17
C TYR A 266 -12.55 10.51 -0.27
N PRO A 267 -13.63 11.31 -0.35
CA PRO A 267 -13.70 12.59 0.37
C PRO A 267 -13.96 12.43 1.87
N ALA A 268 -13.38 13.33 2.66
CA ALA A 268 -13.59 13.36 4.11
C ALA A 268 -15.05 13.56 4.53
N SER A 269 -15.88 14.16 3.67
CA SER A 269 -17.31 14.34 3.93
C SER A 269 -18.09 13.02 4.04
N SER A 270 -17.56 11.92 3.51
CA SER A 270 -18.19 10.59 3.55
C SER A 270 -17.26 9.50 4.07
N CYS A 271 -15.98 9.80 4.30
CA CYS A 271 -15.05 8.95 5.02
C CYS A 271 -13.97 9.82 5.67
N ASP A 272 -14.19 10.23 6.91
CA ASP A 272 -13.30 11.15 7.63
C ASP A 272 -11.95 10.47 7.93
N PRO A 273 -10.84 10.89 7.30
CA PRO A 273 -9.57 10.20 7.46
C PRO A 273 -8.98 10.34 8.86
N THR A 274 -9.39 11.36 9.64
CA THR A 274 -8.93 11.57 11.02
C THR A 274 -9.53 10.59 12.01
N ARG A 275 -10.64 9.94 11.63
CA ARG A 275 -11.32 8.92 12.43
C ARG A 275 -11.07 7.51 11.90
N ALA A 276 -11.07 7.35 10.58
CA ALA A 276 -11.01 6.04 9.93
C ALA A 276 -9.60 5.43 9.89
N PHE A 277 -8.53 6.26 9.98
CA PHE A 277 -7.14 5.82 9.84
C PHE A 277 -6.26 6.27 11.02
N GLY A 278 -5.44 5.36 11.53
CA GLY A 278 -4.31 5.68 12.42
C GLY A 278 -3.01 5.91 11.64
N SER A 279 -1.88 6.09 12.32
CA SER A 279 -0.56 6.08 11.68
C SER A 279 -0.36 4.76 10.91
N GLN A 280 0.07 4.83 9.65
CA GLN A 280 0.12 3.69 8.75
C GLN A 280 1.55 3.14 8.59
N ILE A 281 1.67 1.82 8.54
CA ILE A 281 2.86 1.09 8.09
C ILE A 281 2.72 0.91 6.58
N ILE A 282 3.75 1.26 5.81
CA ILE A 282 3.80 1.00 4.37
C ILE A 282 4.30 -0.42 4.17
N THR A 283 3.54 -1.21 3.41
CA THR A 283 3.84 -2.61 3.16
C THR A 283 4.02 -2.90 1.67
N LEU A 284 5.08 -3.64 1.33
CA LEU A 284 5.33 -4.19 0.01
C LEU A 284 5.47 -5.70 0.13
N TYR A 285 4.63 -6.45 -0.56
CA TYR A 285 4.74 -7.91 -0.60
C TYR A 285 4.23 -8.51 -1.91
N ILE A 286 4.46 -9.81 -2.08
CA ILE A 286 3.92 -10.62 -3.17
C ILE A 286 3.38 -11.90 -2.55
N ASP A 287 2.05 -12.04 -2.41
CA ASP A 287 1.44 -13.31 -2.08
C ASP A 287 1.34 -14.23 -3.30
N ILE A 288 1.12 -15.51 -3.02
CA ILE A 288 0.86 -16.54 -4.01
C ILE A 288 -0.46 -17.24 -3.66
N CYS A 289 -1.42 -17.21 -4.57
CA CYS A 289 -2.78 -17.69 -4.35
C CYS A 289 -3.52 -16.91 -3.26
N GLY A 290 -3.71 -17.52 -2.09
CA GLY A 290 -4.40 -16.88 -0.97
C GLY A 290 -5.87 -16.52 -1.22
N ALA A 291 -6.36 -15.57 -0.42
CA ALA A 291 -7.77 -15.15 -0.37
C ALA A 291 -8.28 -14.51 -1.67
N PHE A 292 -7.37 -14.08 -2.54
CA PHE A 292 -7.69 -13.29 -3.70
C PHE A 292 -7.22 -13.94 -5.01
N ALA A 293 -5.92 -14.15 -5.22
CA ALA A 293 -5.44 -14.79 -6.45
C ALA A 293 -5.85 -16.26 -6.56
N GLY A 294 -6.05 -16.91 -5.41
CA GLY A 294 -6.49 -18.30 -5.28
C GLY A 294 -7.97 -18.55 -5.57
N VAL A 295 -8.79 -17.50 -5.69
CA VAL A 295 -10.23 -17.67 -5.92
C VAL A 295 -10.48 -18.14 -7.36
N ASP A 296 -11.08 -19.33 -7.52
CA ASP A 296 -11.27 -19.96 -8.83
C ASP A 296 -12.01 -19.08 -9.85
N SER A 297 -12.97 -18.26 -9.41
CA SER A 297 -13.71 -17.34 -10.29
C SER A 297 -12.87 -16.17 -10.81
N LEU A 298 -11.75 -15.87 -10.16
CA LEU A 298 -10.76 -14.87 -10.60
C LEU A 298 -9.59 -15.52 -11.33
N PHE A 299 -9.16 -16.70 -10.86
CA PHE A 299 -8.06 -17.45 -11.45
C PHE A 299 -8.44 -18.02 -12.82
N THR A 300 -9.53 -18.79 -12.91
CA THR A 300 -9.88 -19.57 -14.11
C THR A 300 -10.00 -18.72 -15.38
N PRO A 301 -10.68 -17.56 -15.38
CA PRO A 301 -10.82 -16.75 -16.59
C PRO A 301 -9.50 -16.20 -17.14
N LYS A 302 -8.50 -16.02 -16.27
CA LYS A 302 -7.20 -15.42 -16.62
C LYS A 302 -6.11 -16.47 -16.81
N CYS A 303 -6.20 -17.59 -16.08
CA CYS A 303 -5.10 -18.53 -15.88
C CYS A 303 -5.47 -20.00 -16.10
N GLY A 304 -6.71 -20.30 -16.50
CA GLY A 304 -7.16 -21.68 -16.72
C GLY A 304 -6.41 -22.42 -17.85
N SER A 305 -5.72 -21.68 -18.74
CA SER A 305 -4.82 -22.26 -19.75
C SER A 305 -3.43 -22.63 -19.21
N VAL A 306 -3.02 -22.05 -18.08
CA VAL A 306 -1.72 -22.30 -17.43
C VAL A 306 -1.84 -23.46 -16.44
N ALA A 307 -2.88 -23.47 -15.62
CA ALA A 307 -3.13 -24.51 -14.63
C ALA A 307 -4.62 -24.66 -14.36
N PRO A 308 -5.09 -25.84 -13.89
CA PRO A 308 -6.50 -26.06 -13.58
C PRO A 308 -7.01 -25.26 -12.37
N ASN A 309 -6.13 -24.86 -11.47
CA ASN A 309 -6.41 -24.00 -10.31
C ASN A 309 -5.11 -23.34 -9.83
N CYS A 310 -5.21 -22.46 -8.86
CA CYS A 310 -4.08 -21.67 -8.40
C CYS A 310 -2.94 -22.52 -7.83
N SER A 311 -3.23 -23.44 -6.91
CA SER A 311 -2.21 -24.28 -6.28
C SER A 311 -1.46 -25.15 -7.29
N ALA A 312 -2.11 -25.56 -8.39
CA ALA A 312 -1.46 -26.31 -9.47
C ALA A 312 -0.46 -25.47 -10.30
N ALA A 313 -0.54 -24.14 -10.28
CA ALA A 313 0.44 -23.26 -10.92
C ALA A 313 1.72 -23.07 -10.08
N VAL A 314 1.62 -23.29 -8.76
CA VAL A 314 2.69 -22.98 -7.80
C VAL A 314 3.97 -23.79 -8.02
N PRO A 315 3.96 -25.08 -8.37
CA PRO A 315 5.19 -25.85 -8.50
C PRO A 315 6.13 -25.43 -9.65
N ASP A 316 5.62 -24.78 -10.71
CA ASP A 316 6.42 -24.49 -11.92
C ASP A 316 7.17 -23.16 -11.84
N PRO A 317 8.51 -23.15 -11.64
CA PRO A 317 9.29 -21.93 -11.44
C PRO A 317 9.12 -20.88 -12.56
N ALA A 318 8.86 -21.32 -13.79
CA ALA A 318 8.75 -20.43 -14.94
C ALA A 318 7.55 -19.46 -14.86
N ASN A 319 6.51 -19.80 -14.10
CA ASN A 319 5.33 -18.94 -13.89
C ASN A 319 5.64 -17.60 -13.19
N TYR A 320 6.86 -17.43 -12.65
CA TYR A 320 7.21 -16.35 -11.74
C TYR A 320 8.39 -15.51 -12.24
N ASN A 321 8.74 -15.65 -13.52
CA ASN A 321 9.75 -14.81 -14.16
C ASN A 321 9.36 -13.32 -14.17
N ASP A 322 8.06 -13.04 -14.24
CA ASP A 322 7.50 -11.68 -14.16
C ASP A 322 6.95 -11.34 -12.76
N ALA A 323 7.20 -12.19 -11.76
CA ALA A 323 6.76 -11.96 -10.38
C ALA A 323 7.80 -11.15 -9.58
N TYR A 324 8.09 -9.93 -10.02
CA TYR A 324 9.02 -9.04 -9.34
C TYR A 324 8.63 -7.56 -9.42
N TRP A 325 8.99 -6.82 -8.37
CA TRP A 325 9.01 -5.37 -8.34
C TRP A 325 10.36 -4.88 -8.87
N GLU A 326 10.33 -3.84 -9.70
CA GLU A 326 11.52 -3.08 -10.09
C GLU A 326 11.27 -1.61 -9.81
N ILE A 327 11.82 -1.14 -8.69
CA ILE A 327 11.43 0.12 -8.07
C ILE A 327 12.56 1.14 -8.21
N ASN A 328 12.25 2.31 -8.77
CA ASN A 328 13.18 3.43 -8.80
C ASN A 328 13.25 4.11 -7.43
N TYR A 329 12.09 4.44 -6.85
CA TYR A 329 11.99 5.00 -5.50
C TYR A 329 10.57 4.87 -4.91
N LEU A 330 10.52 4.86 -3.59
CA LEU A 330 9.33 5.18 -2.79
C LEU A 330 9.68 6.39 -1.93
N ARG A 331 8.91 7.47 -2.05
CA ARG A 331 9.10 8.70 -1.29
C ARG A 331 7.83 9.07 -0.54
N VAL A 332 8.00 9.50 0.71
CA VAL A 332 6.93 10.07 1.52
C VAL A 332 7.27 11.53 1.80
N TYR A 333 6.32 12.41 1.56
CA TYR A 333 6.39 13.82 1.87
C TYR A 333 5.30 14.18 2.88
N THR A 334 5.50 15.22 3.67
CA THR A 334 4.54 15.71 4.67
C THR A 334 4.33 17.22 4.56
N THR A 335 3.14 17.70 4.92
CA THR A 335 2.80 19.13 5.04
C THR A 335 3.21 19.73 6.41
N GLY A 336 3.69 18.91 7.36
CA GLY A 336 4.16 19.33 8.68
C GLY A 336 5.68 19.56 8.75
N SER A 337 6.13 20.46 9.62
CA SER A 337 7.57 20.72 9.83
C SER A 337 8.28 19.45 10.26
N VAL A 338 9.36 19.10 9.55
CA VAL A 338 10.27 18.01 9.93
C VAL A 338 10.70 18.26 11.38
N SER A 339 10.20 17.45 12.32
CA SER A 339 10.79 17.31 13.65
C SER A 339 12.18 16.71 13.45
N SER A 340 13.15 17.54 13.09
CA SER A 340 14.53 17.15 12.98
C SER A 340 15.02 16.76 14.37
N ASN A 341 14.97 15.47 14.70
CA ASN A 341 15.91 14.91 15.68
C ASN A 341 17.30 14.86 15.02
N GLY A 342 17.82 16.05 14.71
CA GLY A 342 19.21 16.23 14.35
C GLY A 342 20.04 15.99 15.60
N SER A 343 20.73 14.85 15.64
CA SER A 343 21.89 14.64 16.51
C SER A 343 22.89 15.76 16.23
N THR A 344 22.85 16.81 17.04
CA THR A 344 23.89 17.83 17.06
C THR A 344 25.07 17.24 17.81
N SER A 345 26.04 16.76 17.04
CA SER A 345 27.39 16.50 17.50
C SER A 345 28.03 17.84 17.90
N SER A 346 27.87 18.20 19.18
CA SER A 346 28.62 19.29 19.79
C SER A 346 30.04 18.81 20.07
N ASN A 347 30.94 19.10 19.14
CA ASN A 347 32.37 19.14 19.44
C ASN A 347 32.61 20.28 20.43
N ASN A 348 32.85 19.92 21.69
CA ASN A 348 33.44 20.86 22.64
C ASN A 348 34.72 20.24 23.20
N ALA A 349 35.83 20.70 22.63
CA ALA A 349 37.15 20.53 23.21
C ALA A 349 37.26 21.47 24.42
N ASN A 350 37.50 20.95 25.61
CA ASN A 350 38.31 21.69 26.57
C ASN A 350 39.13 20.78 27.48
N ASN A 351 40.36 21.22 27.64
CA ASN A 351 41.48 20.62 28.32
C ASN A 351 41.37 20.80 29.85
N GLY A 352 41.72 19.78 30.64
CA GLY A 352 41.66 19.85 32.09
C GLY A 352 42.23 18.60 32.78
N SER A 353 43.54 18.63 33.00
CA SER A 353 44.31 17.65 33.78
C SER A 353 43.90 17.63 35.25
N ALA A 354 43.75 16.44 35.86
CA ALA A 354 44.64 15.94 36.93
C ALA A 354 44.02 14.82 37.81
N THR A 355 44.88 13.82 38.05
CA THR A 355 45.06 12.99 39.27
C THR A 355 44.12 11.82 39.62
N ALA A 356 44.81 10.75 40.02
CA ALA A 356 44.35 9.39 40.28
C ALA A 356 43.76 9.18 41.69
N SER A 357 42.95 8.13 41.82
CA SER A 357 43.03 7.21 42.96
C SER A 357 42.41 5.86 42.60
N ALA A 358 43.12 4.80 42.98
CA ALA A 358 42.66 3.42 42.95
C ALA A 358 41.56 3.17 44.01
N GLY A 359 40.75 2.14 43.79
CA GLY A 359 39.74 1.64 44.72
C GLY A 359 39.12 0.34 44.21
N ASP A 360 39.77 -0.77 44.52
CA ASP A 360 39.33 -2.15 44.31
C ASP A 360 38.10 -2.47 45.17
N SER A 361 37.12 -3.21 44.64
CA SER A 361 36.14 -4.00 45.41
C SER A 361 35.33 -4.95 44.52
N LYS A 362 35.46 -6.22 44.85
CA LYS A 362 34.90 -7.43 44.25
C LYS A 362 33.63 -7.86 45.00
N ALA A 363 32.53 -8.18 44.30
CA ALA A 363 31.44 -9.07 44.76
C ALA A 363 30.48 -9.37 43.58
N THR A 364 30.53 -10.56 42.96
CA THR A 364 29.61 -11.70 43.14
C THR A 364 28.11 -11.36 43.10
N GLY A 365 27.42 -11.81 42.05
CA GLY A 365 25.96 -11.78 41.97
C GLY A 365 25.42 -12.65 40.84
N LYS A 366 24.67 -13.68 41.21
CA LYS A 366 24.13 -14.79 40.40
C LYS A 366 23.22 -14.33 39.25
N GLY A 367 23.21 -15.13 38.19
CA GLY A 367 22.25 -15.04 37.10
C GLY A 367 20.81 -15.30 37.54
N ALA A 368 19.89 -14.64 36.84
CA ALA A 368 18.48 -14.99 36.78
C ALA A 368 18.02 -14.69 35.35
N ALA A 369 17.54 -15.74 34.69
CA ALA A 369 16.90 -15.67 33.39
C ALA A 369 15.57 -14.88 33.51
N ALA A 370 15.32 -13.99 32.54
CA ALA A 370 14.03 -13.34 32.37
C ALA A 370 13.11 -14.23 31.49
N PRO A 371 11.80 -14.28 31.77
CA PRO A 371 10.88 -15.22 31.14
C PRO A 371 10.44 -14.77 29.75
N SER A 372 10.39 -15.72 28.82
CA SER A 372 9.73 -15.61 27.52
C SER A 372 8.21 -15.58 27.69
N PHE A 373 7.56 -14.51 27.22
CA PHE A 373 6.10 -14.49 27.07
C PHE A 373 5.73 -15.23 25.77
N ARG A 374 5.17 -16.44 25.93
CA ARG A 374 4.48 -17.16 24.85
C ARG A 374 3.05 -16.62 24.79
N ALA A 375 2.67 -16.01 23.67
CA ALA A 375 1.26 -15.81 23.34
C ALA A 375 0.64 -17.18 23.00
N ALA A 376 -0.40 -17.56 23.74
CA ALA A 376 -1.10 -18.81 23.58
C ALA A 376 -2.03 -18.74 22.35
N GLY A 377 -1.77 -19.59 21.36
CA GLY A 377 -2.72 -19.88 20.29
C GLY A 377 -3.92 -20.66 20.83
N ILE A 378 -5.12 -20.20 20.52
CA ILE A 378 -6.35 -20.89 20.87
C ILE A 378 -6.69 -21.86 19.73
N ARG A 379 -6.69 -23.16 20.03
CA ARG A 379 -7.15 -24.24 19.16
C ARG A 379 -8.66 -24.44 19.29
N GLU A 380 -9.31 -24.51 18.14
CA GLU A 380 -10.52 -25.26 17.70
C GLU A 380 -11.70 -25.55 18.66
N LEU A 381 -12.93 -25.36 18.13
CA LEU A 381 -13.80 -26.48 17.74
C LEU A 381 -14.95 -26.03 16.81
N LEU A 382 -15.05 -26.63 15.62
CA LEU A 382 -16.18 -26.52 14.69
C LEU A 382 -17.30 -27.50 15.10
N LEU A 383 -18.52 -26.98 15.24
CA LEU A 383 -19.77 -27.77 15.22
C LEU A 383 -20.59 -27.31 14.02
N VAL A 384 -20.68 -28.17 13.01
CA VAL A 384 -21.55 -28.02 11.85
C VAL A 384 -22.94 -28.55 12.20
N PRO A 385 -24.03 -27.81 11.94
CA PRO A 385 -25.33 -28.43 11.74
C PRO A 385 -25.61 -28.53 10.24
N ALA A 386 -25.72 -29.78 9.79
CA ALA A 386 -26.41 -30.12 8.56
C ALA A 386 -27.92 -29.89 8.74
N SER A 387 -28.56 -29.24 7.78
CA SER A 387 -30.01 -29.36 7.59
C SER A 387 -30.36 -29.18 6.11
N LEU A 388 -30.52 -30.32 5.42
CA LEU A 388 -31.43 -30.46 4.29
C LEU A 388 -32.87 -30.43 4.81
N LEU A 389 -33.75 -29.68 4.15
CA LEU A 389 -35.14 -30.09 3.96
C LEU A 389 -35.75 -29.45 2.71
N LEU A 390 -36.06 -30.35 1.77
CA LEU A 390 -36.94 -30.23 0.61
C LEU A 390 -38.28 -29.58 0.94
N LEU A 391 -38.81 -28.79 -0.02
CA LEU A 391 -40.21 -28.69 -0.48
C LEU A 391 -40.27 -27.53 -1.49
N GLY A 392 -40.75 -27.62 -2.73
CA GLY A 392 -41.38 -28.69 -3.48
C GLY A 392 -41.39 -28.31 -4.96
N LEU A 393 -41.38 -29.32 -5.82
CA LEU A 393 -41.54 -29.20 -7.26
C LEU A 393 -43.00 -29.52 -7.63
N LEU A 394 -43.39 -29.00 -8.79
CA LEU A 394 -44.51 -29.40 -9.65
C LEU A 394 -45.78 -28.54 -9.56
N SER A 395 -45.80 -27.55 -10.43
CA SER A 395 -46.81 -27.56 -11.50
C SER A 395 -46.64 -28.79 -12.40
N LEU A 396 -47.72 -29.58 -12.46
CA LEU A 396 -48.10 -30.72 -13.31
C LEU A 396 -47.50 -32.10 -13.01
#